data_AF-A0A970W397-F1
#
_entry.id   AF-A0A970W397-F1
#
_cell.length_a   1.000
_cell.length_b   1.000
_cell.length_c   1.000
_cell.angle_alpha   90.00
_cell.angle_beta   90.00
_cell.angle_gamma   90.00
#
_symmetry.space_group_name_H-M   'P 1'
#
loop_
_entity.id
_entity.type
_entity.pdbx_description
1 polymer ?
#
loop_
_entity_poly.entity_id
_entity_poly.type
_entity_poly.pdbx_seq_one_letter_code
_entity_poly.pdbx_strand_id
1 'polypeptide(L)'
;MRVPQREKLRGSQKCLQILVNDYPSLINTQLAFWIGLPSAEGIHWRSPLKQDEYAEYRDSDAIDHLGMSLPKRSLESFWPRQGPQWDALAKTDRGDVILVEAKAHIREMVTDPCKAKSTRSQDVIRESLDATKRFLGANPDVDWMKSFYQYTNRLAHLYLLRELNSLPAYLLLVYFINDQDVGGPGSEQQWQGAIQLRDSYLRIPPKHRLSEYILHAFVDVGNLGSA
;
A
#
# COMPACT_ATOMS: atom_id res chain seq x y z
N MET A 1 -14.59 -1.78 -6.33
CA MET A 1 -14.51 -2.53 -7.60
C MET A 1 -13.43 -3.61 -7.51
N ARG A 2 -13.79 -4.88 -7.71
CA ARG A 2 -12.88 -5.98 -8.08
C ARG A 2 -12.39 -5.82 -9.53
N VAL A 3 -11.09 -5.89 -9.76
CA VAL A 3 -10.45 -5.72 -11.06
C VAL A 3 -9.60 -6.96 -11.37
N PRO A 4 -10.11 -7.92 -12.16
CA PRO A 4 -9.35 -9.10 -12.57
C PRO A 4 -8.04 -8.70 -13.24
N GLN A 5 -6.99 -9.46 -12.97
CA GLN A 5 -5.69 -9.29 -13.61
C GLN A 5 -5.34 -10.56 -14.38
N ARG A 6 -4.73 -10.38 -15.55
CA ARG A 6 -4.08 -11.52 -16.20
C ARG A 6 -2.80 -11.85 -15.43
N GLU A 7 -2.36 -13.10 -15.56
CA GLU A 7 -0.99 -13.47 -15.20
C GLU A 7 -0.02 -12.52 -15.92
N LYS A 8 0.93 -11.98 -15.16
CA LYS A 8 1.87 -10.97 -15.67
C LYS A 8 3.24 -11.57 -15.92
N LEU A 9 3.88 -11.08 -16.97
CA LEU A 9 5.18 -11.58 -17.40
C LEU A 9 6.36 -10.74 -16.91
N ARG A 10 6.12 -9.57 -16.29
CA ARG A 10 7.19 -8.67 -15.79
C ARG A 10 6.70 -7.71 -14.71
N GLY A 11 7.66 -7.15 -13.96
CA GLY A 11 7.47 -6.05 -13.02
C GLY A 11 6.77 -6.43 -11.71
N SER A 12 6.47 -5.43 -10.89
CA SER A 12 5.97 -5.64 -9.52
C SER A 12 4.72 -6.51 -9.45
N GLN A 13 3.83 -6.40 -10.44
CA GLN A 13 2.62 -7.20 -10.48
C GLN A 13 2.90 -8.70 -10.69
N LYS A 14 3.84 -9.08 -11.57
CA LYS A 14 4.31 -10.47 -11.70
C LYS A 14 4.91 -10.95 -10.38
N CYS A 15 5.85 -10.17 -9.84
CA CYS A 15 6.58 -10.53 -8.64
C CYS A 15 5.64 -10.69 -7.44
N LEU A 16 4.61 -9.85 -7.32
CA LEU A 16 3.61 -9.94 -6.27
C LEU A 16 2.66 -11.14 -6.46
N GLN A 17 2.24 -11.45 -7.69
CA GLN A 17 1.47 -12.66 -8.00
C GLN A 17 2.23 -13.92 -7.55
N ILE A 18 3.52 -14.03 -7.88
CA ILE A 18 4.38 -15.15 -7.47
C ILE A 18 4.60 -15.16 -5.95
N LEU A 19 4.97 -14.02 -5.36
CA LEU A 19 5.21 -13.90 -3.92
C LEU A 19 4.00 -14.35 -3.09
N VAL A 20 2.79 -13.93 -3.48
CA VAL A 20 1.58 -14.22 -2.71
C VAL A 20 1.10 -15.66 -2.89
N ASN A 21 1.21 -16.23 -4.10
CA ASN A 21 0.65 -17.54 -4.40
C ASN A 21 1.62 -18.70 -4.19
N ASP A 22 2.91 -18.48 -4.47
CA ASP A 22 3.91 -19.56 -4.52
C ASP A 22 4.90 -19.47 -3.35
N TYR A 23 5.25 -18.25 -2.91
CA TYR A 23 6.28 -18.03 -1.88
C TYR A 23 5.86 -17.09 -0.72
N PRO A 24 4.64 -17.21 -0.15
CA PRO A 24 4.16 -16.25 0.86
C PRO A 24 5.01 -16.26 2.14
N SER A 25 5.72 -17.35 2.43
CA SER A 25 6.62 -17.46 3.60
C SER A 25 7.76 -16.44 3.60
N LEU A 26 8.22 -15.99 2.41
CA LEU A 26 9.30 -15.02 2.26
C LEU A 26 8.99 -13.67 2.92
N ILE A 27 7.71 -13.31 3.01
CA ILE A 27 7.26 -12.08 3.63
C ILE A 27 6.46 -12.31 4.92
N ASN A 28 5.72 -13.43 5.02
CA ASN A 28 4.88 -13.70 6.18
C ASN A 28 5.67 -13.76 7.49
N THR A 29 6.86 -14.37 7.49
CA THR A 29 7.70 -14.47 8.70
C THR A 29 8.09 -13.09 9.22
N GLN A 30 8.56 -12.24 8.30
CA GLN A 30 9.00 -10.89 8.63
C GLN A 30 7.83 -9.99 9.03
N LEU A 31 6.69 -10.13 8.34
CA LEU A 31 5.47 -9.38 8.63
C LEU A 31 4.90 -9.76 10.00
N ALA A 32 4.84 -11.06 10.32
CA ALA A 32 4.42 -11.57 11.62
C ALA A 32 5.30 -10.99 12.75
N PHE A 33 6.62 -10.94 12.55
CA PHE A 33 7.54 -10.32 13.50
C PHE A 33 7.24 -8.82 13.70
N TRP A 34 7.12 -8.05 12.61
CA TRP A 34 6.89 -6.60 12.69
C TRP A 34 5.59 -6.21 13.38
N ILE A 35 4.52 -6.98 13.17
CA ILE A 35 3.21 -6.69 13.78
C ILE A 35 3.03 -7.41 15.14
N GLY A 36 4.03 -8.16 15.60
CA GLY A 36 3.93 -8.94 16.84
C GLY A 36 2.80 -9.98 16.78
N LEU A 37 2.69 -10.69 15.66
CA LEU A 37 1.71 -11.77 15.48
C LEU A 37 2.21 -13.04 16.20
N PRO A 38 1.41 -13.66 17.08
CA PRO A 38 1.77 -14.93 17.73
C PRO A 38 2.00 -16.04 16.71
N SER A 39 2.89 -16.99 17.01
CA SER A 39 3.19 -18.11 16.09
C SER A 39 2.01 -19.05 15.81
N ALA A 40 0.97 -19.01 16.64
CA ALA A 40 -0.26 -19.77 16.45
C ALA A 40 -1.24 -19.07 15.47
N GLU A 41 -0.99 -17.82 15.13
CA GLU A 41 -1.80 -17.03 14.21
C GLU A 41 -1.13 -16.92 12.83
N GLY A 42 -1.94 -16.96 11.78
CA GLY A 42 -1.53 -16.88 10.40
C GLY A 42 -1.84 -15.53 9.74
N ILE A 43 -1.15 -15.29 8.61
CA ILE A 43 -1.45 -14.22 7.66
C ILE A 43 -2.13 -14.86 6.44
N HIS A 44 -3.33 -14.40 6.13
CA HIS A 44 -4.16 -14.88 5.03
C HIS A 44 -4.22 -13.84 3.92
N TRP A 45 -3.52 -14.09 2.83
CA TRP A 45 -3.62 -13.28 1.63
C TRP A 45 -5.01 -13.41 1.01
N ARG A 46 -5.60 -12.26 0.64
CA ARG A 46 -6.92 -12.12 0.03
C ARG A 46 -6.82 -11.69 -1.44
N SER A 47 -5.74 -11.01 -1.82
CA SER A 47 -5.39 -10.73 -3.20
C SER A 47 -3.88 -10.51 -3.35
N PRO A 48 -3.31 -10.65 -4.56
CA PRO A 48 -3.93 -11.23 -5.76
C PRO A 48 -3.83 -12.76 -5.70
N LEU A 49 -4.96 -13.48 -5.62
CA LEU A 49 -4.96 -14.95 -5.59
C LEU A 49 -5.23 -15.51 -7.00
N LYS A 50 -4.53 -16.56 -7.41
CA LYS A 50 -4.69 -17.21 -8.73
C LYS A 50 -6.13 -17.66 -8.98
N GLN A 51 -6.75 -18.26 -7.97
CA GLN A 51 -8.15 -18.71 -8.01
C GLN A 51 -9.17 -17.56 -8.11
N ASP A 52 -8.73 -16.34 -7.81
CA ASP A 52 -9.51 -15.12 -7.91
C ASP A 52 -8.99 -14.23 -9.07
N GLU A 53 -8.48 -14.85 -10.14
CA GLU A 53 -7.98 -14.16 -11.34
C GLU A 53 -6.98 -13.05 -11.01
N TYR A 54 -6.15 -13.26 -9.99
CA TYR A 54 -5.19 -12.29 -9.48
C TYR A 54 -5.79 -10.90 -9.24
N ALA A 55 -7.08 -10.84 -8.88
CA ALA A 55 -7.82 -9.59 -8.88
C ALA A 55 -7.26 -8.59 -7.86
N GLU A 56 -7.26 -7.33 -8.25
CA GLU A 56 -6.95 -6.20 -7.39
C GLU A 56 -8.25 -5.47 -7.01
N TYR A 57 -8.28 -4.87 -5.83
CA TYR A 57 -9.51 -4.35 -5.25
C TYR A 57 -9.42 -2.85 -4.99
N ARG A 58 -10.54 -2.14 -5.23
CA ARG A 58 -10.69 -0.70 -4.97
C ARG A 58 -11.93 -0.42 -4.13
N ASP A 59 -11.93 0.73 -3.47
CA ASP A 59 -13.09 1.31 -2.78
C ASP A 59 -13.79 0.32 -1.83
N SER A 60 -15.13 0.36 -1.77
CA SER A 60 -15.96 -0.49 -0.91
C SER A 60 -15.67 -1.97 -1.11
N ASP A 61 -15.44 -2.47 -2.34
CA ASP A 61 -15.09 -3.87 -2.55
C ASP A 61 -13.78 -4.27 -1.85
N ALA A 62 -12.81 -3.36 -1.69
CA ALA A 62 -11.61 -3.66 -0.90
C ALA A 62 -11.92 -3.78 0.59
N ILE A 63 -12.82 -2.92 1.10
CA ILE A 63 -13.31 -2.96 2.48
C ILE A 63 -14.08 -4.26 2.74
N ASP A 64 -15.00 -4.61 1.82
CA ASP A 64 -15.85 -5.79 1.88
C ASP A 64 -15.02 -7.07 1.76
N HIS A 65 -14.04 -7.11 0.85
CA HIS A 65 -13.16 -8.28 0.64
C HIS A 65 -12.28 -8.59 1.85
N LEU A 66 -11.92 -7.55 2.61
CA LEU A 66 -11.23 -7.68 3.91
C LEU A 66 -12.20 -7.95 5.07
N GLY A 67 -13.51 -7.94 4.84
CA GLY A 67 -14.54 -8.10 5.87
C GLY A 67 -14.48 -7.01 6.93
N MET A 68 -14.15 -5.78 6.53
CA MET A 68 -14.09 -4.62 7.42
C MET A 68 -15.42 -3.85 7.43
N SER A 69 -15.62 -3.05 8.46
CA SER A 69 -16.63 -1.98 8.48
C SER A 69 -15.99 -0.66 8.90
N LEU A 70 -16.58 0.46 8.49
CA LEU A 70 -16.11 1.81 8.82
C LEU A 70 -17.14 2.52 9.72
N PRO A 71 -17.19 2.18 11.02
CA PRO A 71 -18.30 2.58 11.90
C PRO A 71 -18.34 4.08 12.23
N LYS A 72 -17.24 4.81 12.07
CA LYS A 72 -17.11 6.21 12.48
C LYS A 72 -17.07 7.18 11.30
N ARG A 73 -16.32 6.85 10.26
CA ARG A 73 -16.20 7.66 9.03
C ARG A 73 -16.27 6.77 7.81
N SER A 74 -17.32 6.91 7.01
CA SER A 74 -17.50 6.13 5.79
C SER A 74 -16.49 6.53 4.71
N LEU A 75 -16.19 5.60 3.80
CA LEU A 75 -15.28 5.85 2.69
C LEU A 75 -15.81 6.95 1.77
N GLU A 76 -17.10 6.95 1.44
CA GLU A 76 -17.72 7.90 0.50
C GLU A 76 -17.66 9.35 1.01
N SER A 77 -17.67 9.52 2.34
CA SER A 77 -17.51 10.82 2.98
C SER A 77 -16.05 11.29 3.05
N PHE A 78 -15.09 10.38 2.88
CA PHE A 78 -13.66 10.67 3.00
C PHE A 78 -12.94 10.72 1.65
N TRP A 79 -13.36 9.93 0.68
CA TRP A 79 -12.71 9.85 -0.63
C TRP A 79 -13.75 9.72 -1.73
N PRO A 80 -13.57 10.40 -2.89
CA PRO A 80 -14.45 10.19 -4.02
C PRO A 80 -14.36 8.76 -4.54
N ARG A 81 -15.42 8.29 -5.22
CA ARG A 81 -15.41 7.02 -5.94
C ARG A 81 -14.22 6.93 -6.89
N GLN A 82 -13.76 5.72 -7.15
CA GLN A 82 -12.54 5.40 -7.89
C GLN A 82 -11.28 5.81 -7.10
N GLY A 83 -11.27 5.48 -5.81
CA GLY A 83 -10.13 5.58 -4.93
C GLY A 83 -9.01 4.58 -5.28
N PRO A 84 -8.08 4.32 -4.34
CA PRO A 84 -6.91 3.51 -4.62
C PRO A 84 -7.28 2.08 -5.00
N GLN A 85 -6.56 1.54 -5.98
CA GLN A 85 -6.48 0.11 -6.22
C GLN A 85 -5.32 -0.45 -5.41
N TRP A 86 -5.57 -1.48 -4.61
CA TRP A 86 -4.55 -2.15 -3.82
C TRP A 86 -3.98 -3.33 -4.59
N ASP A 87 -2.65 -3.41 -4.68
CA ASP A 87 -1.96 -4.45 -5.44
C ASP A 87 -2.11 -5.81 -4.77
N ALA A 88 -2.18 -5.82 -3.43
CA ALA A 88 -2.52 -6.98 -2.63
C ALA A 88 -3.26 -6.58 -1.34
N LEU A 89 -3.93 -7.55 -0.75
CA LEU A 89 -4.68 -7.43 0.49
C LEU A 89 -4.41 -8.68 1.34
N ALA A 90 -4.24 -8.53 2.65
CA ALA A 90 -4.13 -9.66 3.58
C ALA A 90 -4.81 -9.36 4.91
N LYS A 91 -5.11 -10.43 5.65
CA LYS A 91 -5.69 -10.36 7.00
C LYS A 91 -5.05 -11.36 7.94
N THR A 92 -4.86 -10.99 9.21
CA THR A 92 -4.42 -11.94 10.24
C THR A 92 -5.61 -12.64 10.91
N ASP A 93 -5.34 -13.72 11.65
CA ASP A 93 -6.37 -14.41 12.44
C ASP A 93 -7.02 -13.52 13.50
N ARG A 94 -6.25 -12.68 14.22
CA ARG A 94 -6.80 -11.67 15.13
C ARG A 94 -7.46 -10.46 14.46
N GLY A 95 -7.48 -10.42 13.13
CA GLY A 95 -8.23 -9.43 12.37
C GLY A 95 -7.45 -8.16 11.99
N ASP A 96 -6.12 -8.16 12.09
CA ASP A 96 -5.32 -7.08 11.51
C ASP A 96 -5.49 -7.09 9.99
N VAL A 97 -5.54 -5.89 9.41
CA VAL A 97 -5.71 -5.68 7.98
C VAL A 97 -4.42 -5.16 7.39
N ILE A 98 -3.98 -5.75 6.28
CA ILE A 98 -2.76 -5.35 5.60
C ILE A 98 -3.14 -4.91 4.18
N LEU A 99 -2.91 -3.63 3.90
CA LEU A 99 -3.07 -3.02 2.59
C LEU A 99 -1.70 -2.94 1.91
N VAL A 100 -1.59 -3.34 0.64
CA VAL A 100 -0.28 -3.47 -0.03
C VAL A 100 -0.15 -2.58 -1.26
N GLU A 101 1.03 -2.00 -1.40
CA GLU A 101 1.53 -1.34 -2.61
C GLU A 101 2.90 -1.94 -2.96
N ALA A 102 3.08 -2.39 -4.20
CA ALA A 102 4.30 -3.05 -4.64
C ALA A 102 4.96 -2.30 -5.80
N LYS A 103 6.29 -2.15 -5.73
CA LYS A 103 7.10 -1.49 -6.76
C LYS A 103 8.33 -2.32 -7.11
N ALA A 104 8.69 -2.33 -8.38
CA ALA A 104 9.87 -3.02 -8.89
C ALA A 104 10.86 -2.06 -9.56
N HIS A 105 10.47 -0.81 -9.79
CA HIS A 105 11.34 0.17 -10.42
C HIS A 105 11.23 1.56 -9.76
N ILE A 106 12.36 2.26 -9.52
CA ILE A 106 12.36 3.56 -8.80
C ILE A 106 11.49 4.62 -9.49
N ARG A 107 11.43 4.62 -10.84
CA ARG A 107 10.57 5.58 -11.57
C ARG A 107 9.08 5.43 -11.22
N GLU A 108 8.64 4.26 -10.75
CA GLU A 108 7.25 4.03 -10.30
C GLU A 108 6.92 4.76 -8.99
N MET A 109 7.94 5.27 -8.26
CA MET A 109 7.72 6.10 -7.08
C MET A 109 7.17 7.47 -7.46
N VAL A 110 7.64 8.06 -8.56
CA VAL A 110 7.23 9.40 -9.01
C VAL A 110 5.93 9.28 -9.80
N THR A 111 4.82 9.19 -9.09
CA THR A 111 3.50 9.05 -9.71
C THR A 111 2.92 10.38 -10.14
N ASP A 112 2.10 10.33 -11.19
CA ASP A 112 1.33 11.46 -11.70
C ASP A 112 0.50 12.16 -10.61
N PRO A 113 0.17 13.45 -10.81
CA PRO A 113 -0.79 14.18 -9.99
C PRO A 113 -2.18 13.55 -9.92
N CYS A 114 -2.96 14.02 -8.96
CA CYS A 114 -4.39 13.76 -8.87
C CYS A 114 -5.10 14.01 -10.22
N LYS A 115 -5.74 12.97 -10.75
CA LYS A 115 -6.46 13.00 -12.04
C LYS A 115 -7.96 13.29 -11.90
N ALA A 116 -8.44 13.61 -10.70
CA ALA A 116 -9.85 13.95 -10.48
C ALA A 116 -10.24 15.19 -11.30
N LYS A 117 -11.34 15.08 -12.06
CA LYS A 117 -11.76 16.13 -13.02
C LYS A 117 -12.76 17.13 -12.44
N SER A 118 -13.63 16.68 -11.54
CA SER A 118 -14.64 17.55 -10.92
C SER A 118 -14.09 18.24 -9.70
N THR A 119 -14.39 19.55 -9.55
CA THR A 119 -14.02 20.37 -8.39
C THR A 119 -14.41 19.71 -7.07
N ARG A 120 -15.64 19.19 -6.96
CA ARG A 120 -16.11 18.47 -5.76
C ARG A 120 -15.19 17.32 -5.35
N SER A 121 -14.78 16.47 -6.28
CA SER A 121 -13.87 15.36 -5.98
C SER A 121 -12.47 15.86 -5.59
N GLN A 122 -11.97 16.91 -6.25
CA GLN A 122 -10.70 17.53 -5.89
C GLN A 122 -10.73 18.11 -4.47
N ASP A 123 -11.83 18.74 -4.09
CA ASP A 123 -12.00 19.33 -2.76
C ASP A 123 -12.04 18.24 -1.68
N VAL A 124 -12.80 17.16 -1.88
CA VAL A 124 -12.81 16.01 -0.94
C VAL A 124 -11.42 15.39 -0.81
N ILE A 125 -10.70 15.19 -1.93
CA ILE A 125 -9.32 14.67 -1.90
C ILE A 125 -8.41 15.62 -1.12
N ARG A 126 -8.48 16.93 -1.39
CA ARG A 126 -7.66 17.93 -0.72
C ARG A 126 -7.92 17.96 0.78
N GLU A 127 -9.18 18.01 1.19
CA GLU A 127 -9.57 17.99 2.60
C GLU A 127 -9.04 16.76 3.33
N SER A 128 -9.14 15.58 2.71
CA SER A 128 -8.66 14.33 3.28
C SER A 128 -7.13 14.24 3.36
N LEU A 129 -6.43 14.71 2.32
CA LEU A 129 -4.97 14.81 2.34
C LEU A 129 -4.49 15.85 3.36
N ASP A 130 -5.15 17.00 3.47
CA ASP A 130 -4.80 18.05 4.44
C ASP A 130 -5.07 17.61 5.88
N ALA A 131 -6.16 16.87 6.13
CA ALA A 131 -6.41 16.22 7.41
C ALA A 131 -5.30 15.22 7.76
N THR A 132 -4.89 14.41 6.78
CA THR A 132 -3.81 13.43 6.94
C THR A 132 -2.47 14.13 7.20
N LYS A 133 -2.12 15.19 6.45
CA LYS A 133 -0.90 16.00 6.68
C LYS A 133 -0.85 16.55 8.11
N ARG A 134 -1.94 17.19 8.55
CA ARG A 134 -2.06 17.74 9.91
C ARG A 134 -1.88 16.66 10.97
N PHE A 135 -2.50 15.50 10.77
CA PHE A 135 -2.38 14.36 11.67
C PHE A 135 -0.93 13.84 11.78
N LEU A 136 -0.22 13.82 10.66
CA LEU A 136 1.17 13.36 10.59
C LEU A 136 2.19 14.41 11.02
N GLY A 137 1.78 15.67 11.21
CA GLY A 137 2.68 16.79 11.45
C GLY A 137 3.52 17.16 10.21
N ALA A 138 3.06 16.80 9.01
CA ALA A 138 3.71 17.18 7.76
C ALA A 138 3.50 18.66 7.44
N ASN A 139 4.40 19.24 6.64
CA ASN A 139 4.30 20.64 6.25
C ASN A 139 2.99 20.89 5.46
N PRO A 140 2.11 21.81 5.93
CA PRO A 140 0.82 22.05 5.29
C PRO A 140 0.93 22.66 3.89
N ASP A 141 2.02 23.37 3.59
CA ASP A 141 2.22 24.11 2.32
C ASP A 141 2.61 23.21 1.15
N VAL A 142 2.99 21.95 1.42
CA VAL A 142 3.28 20.98 0.36
C VAL A 142 1.98 20.41 -0.19
N ASP A 143 1.80 20.58 -1.50
CA ASP A 143 0.65 20.05 -2.22
C ASP A 143 0.81 18.55 -2.52
N TRP A 144 0.19 17.73 -1.67
CA TRP A 144 0.18 16.27 -1.77
C TRP A 144 -0.64 15.73 -2.95
N MET A 145 -1.33 16.59 -3.71
CA MET A 145 -2.05 16.21 -4.93
C MET A 145 -1.16 16.23 -6.18
N LYS A 146 0.08 16.76 -6.11
CA LYS A 146 0.95 16.95 -7.28
C LYS A 146 1.90 15.77 -7.55
N SER A 147 2.93 15.61 -6.74
CA SER A 147 3.93 14.55 -6.94
C SER A 147 3.75 13.46 -5.89
N PHE A 148 4.08 12.21 -6.23
CA PHE A 148 3.95 11.06 -5.33
C PHE A 148 2.51 10.84 -4.83
N TYR A 149 1.52 11.28 -5.61
CA TYR A 149 0.10 11.24 -5.24
C TYR A 149 -0.39 9.84 -4.85
N GLN A 150 0.11 8.79 -5.49
CA GLN A 150 -0.26 7.42 -5.12
C GLN A 150 0.11 7.13 -3.65
N TYR A 151 1.31 7.54 -3.21
CA TYR A 151 1.75 7.34 -1.84
C TYR A 151 0.94 8.17 -0.84
N THR A 152 0.69 9.44 -1.13
CA THR A 152 -0.10 10.32 -0.24
C THR A 152 -1.55 9.83 -0.12
N ASN A 153 -2.11 9.29 -1.20
CA ASN A 153 -3.40 8.59 -1.19
C ASN A 153 -3.36 7.35 -0.27
N ARG A 154 -2.30 6.53 -0.31
CA ARG A 154 -2.17 5.36 0.58
C ARG A 154 -2.08 5.77 2.05
N LEU A 155 -1.36 6.86 2.36
CA LEU A 155 -1.31 7.43 3.71
C LEU A 155 -2.69 7.89 4.19
N ALA A 156 -3.46 8.56 3.33
CA ALA A 156 -4.80 9.01 3.68
C ALA A 156 -5.76 7.84 3.98
N HIS A 157 -5.66 6.74 3.24
CA HIS A 157 -6.47 5.55 3.53
C HIS A 157 -6.02 4.84 4.81
N LEU A 158 -4.72 4.78 5.09
CA LEU A 158 -4.25 4.27 6.39
C LEU A 158 -4.75 5.15 7.55
N TYR A 159 -4.75 6.47 7.39
CA TYR A 159 -5.34 7.42 8.35
C TYR A 159 -6.85 7.18 8.55
N LEU A 160 -7.61 6.96 7.46
CA LEU A 160 -9.03 6.64 7.52
C LEU A 160 -9.30 5.37 8.34
N LEU A 161 -8.53 4.30 8.10
CA LEU A 161 -8.74 3.04 8.80
C LEU A 161 -8.31 3.14 10.26
N ARG A 162 -7.08 3.60 10.52
CA ARG A 162 -6.50 3.59 11.86
C ARG A 162 -7.04 4.68 12.77
N GLU A 163 -6.95 5.93 12.35
CA GLU A 163 -7.33 7.03 13.24
C GLU A 163 -8.84 7.23 13.22
N LEU A 164 -9.43 7.40 12.03
CA LEU A 164 -10.83 7.78 11.93
C LEU A 164 -11.77 6.65 12.30
N ASN A 165 -11.40 5.39 12.05
CA ASN A 165 -12.22 4.22 12.33
C ASN A 165 -11.68 3.28 13.41
N SER A 166 -10.49 3.54 13.97
CA SER A 166 -9.88 2.73 15.03
C SER A 166 -9.68 1.25 14.65
N LEU A 167 -9.36 0.98 13.39
CA LEU A 167 -9.10 -0.37 12.89
C LEU A 167 -7.61 -0.73 12.99
N PRO A 168 -7.28 -2.01 13.25
CA PRO A 168 -5.91 -2.50 13.27
C PRO A 168 -5.36 -2.69 11.84
N ALA A 169 -5.17 -1.58 11.12
CA ALA A 169 -4.68 -1.59 9.76
C ALA A 169 -3.16 -1.30 9.65
N TYR A 170 -2.51 -1.91 8.67
CA TYR A 170 -1.12 -1.70 8.29
C TYR A 170 -1.04 -1.40 6.79
N LEU A 171 -0.11 -0.53 6.40
CA LEU A 171 0.29 -0.30 5.03
C LEU A 171 1.62 -0.99 4.80
N LEU A 172 1.64 -2.03 3.96
CA LEU A 172 2.85 -2.74 3.58
C LEU A 172 3.31 -2.26 2.20
N LEU A 173 4.47 -1.65 2.15
CA LEU A 173 5.15 -1.21 0.93
C LEU A 173 6.18 -2.27 0.55
N VAL A 174 5.93 -2.98 -0.54
CA VAL A 174 6.82 -4.02 -1.05
C VAL A 174 7.71 -3.46 -2.15
N TYR A 175 9.01 -3.61 -2.00
CA TYR A 175 10.03 -3.14 -2.91
C TYR A 175 10.82 -4.34 -3.43
N PHE A 176 10.67 -4.65 -4.71
CA PHE A 176 11.42 -5.73 -5.34
C PHE A 176 12.83 -5.29 -5.68
N ILE A 177 13.80 -6.14 -5.37
CA ILE A 177 15.23 -5.96 -5.63
C ILE A 177 15.66 -6.97 -6.69
N ASN A 178 16.62 -6.59 -7.54
CA ASN A 178 17.21 -7.42 -8.58
C ASN A 178 16.21 -7.87 -9.67
N ASP A 179 15.10 -7.16 -9.86
CA ASP A 179 14.16 -7.41 -10.97
C ASP A 179 14.78 -6.98 -12.31
N GLN A 180 15.44 -7.92 -12.98
CA GLN A 180 16.10 -7.68 -14.27
C GLN A 180 15.10 -7.40 -15.41
N ASP A 181 13.86 -7.88 -15.30
CA ASP A 181 12.84 -7.72 -16.36
C ASP A 181 12.45 -6.25 -16.56
N VAL A 182 12.63 -5.43 -15.52
CA VAL A 182 12.31 -3.99 -15.54
C VAL A 182 13.52 -3.09 -15.32
N GLY A 183 14.73 -3.65 -15.17
CA GLY A 183 15.92 -2.88 -14.78
C GLY A 183 15.76 -2.25 -13.40
N GLY A 184 15.17 -2.99 -12.46
CA GLY A 184 14.87 -2.54 -11.11
C GLY A 184 16.12 -2.31 -10.25
N PRO A 185 15.96 -1.77 -9.04
CA PRO A 185 17.08 -1.52 -8.13
C PRO A 185 17.80 -2.80 -7.75
N GLY A 186 19.13 -2.73 -7.70
CA GLY A 186 20.00 -3.85 -7.35
C GLY A 186 20.24 -4.01 -5.84
N SER A 187 19.71 -3.10 -5.02
CA SER A 187 19.86 -3.19 -3.56
C SER A 187 18.77 -2.46 -2.77
N GLU A 188 18.65 -2.83 -1.50
CA GLU A 188 17.80 -2.14 -0.53
C GLU A 188 18.21 -0.67 -0.36
N GLN A 189 19.51 -0.35 -0.36
CA GLN A 189 20.00 1.02 -0.17
C GLN A 189 19.53 1.97 -1.27
N GLN A 190 19.40 1.48 -2.50
CA GLN A 190 18.85 2.27 -3.61
C GLN A 190 17.37 2.62 -3.37
N TRP A 191 16.58 1.66 -2.85
CA TRP A 191 15.21 1.93 -2.45
C TRP A 191 15.12 2.89 -1.26
N GLN A 192 15.94 2.70 -0.24
CA GLN A 192 15.98 3.59 0.93
C GLN A 192 16.28 5.04 0.51
N GLY A 193 17.23 5.26 -0.41
CA GLY A 193 17.49 6.59 -0.97
C GLY A 193 16.28 7.20 -1.68
N ALA A 194 15.56 6.41 -2.49
CA ALA A 194 14.35 6.86 -3.17
C ALA A 194 13.20 7.17 -2.19
N ILE A 195 13.06 6.38 -1.12
CA ILE A 195 12.09 6.59 -0.05
C ILE A 195 12.40 7.89 0.70
N GLN A 196 13.66 8.09 1.10
CA GLN A 196 14.11 9.31 1.77
C GLN A 196 13.90 10.55 0.91
N LEU A 197 14.16 10.47 -0.40
CA LEU A 197 13.89 11.56 -1.34
C LEU A 197 12.40 11.91 -1.39
N ARG A 198 11.52 10.91 -1.54
CA ARG A 198 10.07 11.08 -1.54
C ARG A 198 9.60 11.75 -0.25
N ASP A 199 10.00 11.22 0.90
CA ASP A 199 9.54 11.71 2.21
C ASP A 199 10.05 13.13 2.50
N SER A 200 11.29 13.42 2.09
CA SER A 200 11.86 14.77 2.15
C SER A 200 11.10 15.75 1.25
N TYR A 201 10.77 15.34 0.02
CA TYR A 201 9.98 16.16 -0.90
C TYR A 201 8.59 16.45 -0.35
N LEU A 202 7.92 15.42 0.18
CA LEU A 202 6.60 15.54 0.79
C LEU A 202 6.60 16.24 2.16
N ARG A 203 7.80 16.54 2.69
CA ARG A 203 8.03 17.15 4.02
C ARG A 203 7.32 16.37 5.12
N ILE A 204 7.40 15.05 5.05
CA ILE A 204 6.89 14.13 6.08
C ILE A 204 7.95 14.03 7.19
N PRO A 205 7.58 14.20 8.48
CA PRO A 205 8.53 14.00 9.57
C PRO A 205 9.04 12.56 9.61
N PRO A 206 10.33 12.32 9.93
CA PRO A 206 10.88 10.95 9.99
C PRO A 206 10.13 10.02 10.95
N LYS A 207 9.56 10.58 12.02
CA LYS A 207 8.67 9.88 12.95
C LYS A 207 7.36 10.64 13.08
N HIS A 208 6.26 9.94 12.89
CA HIS A 208 4.91 10.48 12.95
C HIS A 208 3.92 9.43 13.48
N ARG A 209 2.68 9.82 13.72
CA ARG A 209 1.65 8.96 14.35
C ARG A 209 1.32 7.68 13.59
N LEU A 210 1.59 7.61 12.28
CA LEU A 210 1.42 6.37 11.48
C LEU A 210 2.70 5.54 11.29
N SER A 211 3.88 5.93 11.82
CA SER A 211 5.15 5.31 11.41
C SER A 211 5.22 3.82 11.73
N GLU A 212 4.67 3.39 12.87
CA GLU A 212 4.67 1.99 13.30
C GLU A 212 3.69 1.10 12.48
N TYR A 213 2.86 1.72 11.64
CA TYR A 213 1.86 1.03 10.82
C TYR A 213 2.19 1.08 9.33
N ILE A 214 3.33 1.66 8.96
CA ILE A 214 3.86 1.67 7.60
C ILE A 214 5.08 0.76 7.60
N LEU A 215 4.97 -0.37 6.92
CA LEU A 215 5.97 -1.42 6.88
C LEU A 215 6.64 -1.41 5.52
N HIS A 216 7.97 -1.55 5.51
CA HIS A 216 8.77 -1.57 4.29
C HIS A 216 9.39 -2.95 4.14
N ALA A 217 8.94 -3.70 3.14
CA ALA A 217 9.50 -5.00 2.80
C ALA A 217 10.36 -4.90 1.55
N PHE A 218 11.57 -5.45 1.62
CA PHE A 218 12.51 -5.52 0.52
C PHE A 218 12.66 -7.00 0.12
N VAL A 219 12.24 -7.34 -1.10
CA VAL A 219 12.17 -8.74 -1.56
C VAL A 219 13.07 -8.90 -2.77
N ASP A 220 14.11 -9.72 -2.65
CA ASP A 220 14.94 -10.10 -3.79
C ASP A 220 14.16 -11.04 -4.73
N VAL A 221 14.04 -10.66 -5.99
CA VAL A 221 13.34 -11.45 -7.02
C VAL A 221 14.04 -12.79 -7.28
N GLY A 222 15.35 -12.90 -7.04
CA GLY A 222 16.06 -14.17 -7.10
C GLY A 222 15.47 -15.24 -6.18
N ASN A 223 14.83 -14.84 -5.08
CA ASN A 223 14.13 -15.74 -4.16
C ASN A 223 12.76 -16.19 -4.67
N LEU A 224 12.22 -15.57 -5.72
CA LEU A 224 10.89 -15.86 -6.29
C LEU A 224 10.93 -16.94 -7.39
N GLY A 225 12.01 -17.71 -7.50
CA GLY A 225 12.16 -18.70 -8.57
C GLY A 225 13.50 -19.44 -8.60
N SER A 226 14.16 -19.62 -7.46
CA SER A 226 15.24 -20.61 -7.31
C SER A 226 14.79 -21.73 -6.37
N ALA A 227 13.98 -22.64 -6.91
CA ALA A 227 13.74 -23.99 -6.41
C ALA A 227 13.68 -24.95 -7.60
#